data_AF-A0AAV0NG63-F1
#
_entry.id   AF-A0AAV0NG63-F1
#
_cell.length_a   1.000
_cell.length_b   1.000
_cell.length_c   1.000
_cell.angle_alpha   90.00
_cell.angle_beta   90.00
_cell.angle_gamma   90.00
#
_symmetry.space_group_name_H-M   'P 1'
#
loop_
_entity.id
_entity.type
_entity.pdbx_description
1 polymer ?
#
loop_
_entity_poly.entity_id
_entity_poly.type
_entity_poly.pdbx_seq_one_letter_code
_entity_poly.pdbx_strand_id
1 'polypeptide(L)'
;MAFRGREMMNKVLRKVGGKDLPTAIKGALKKAIPDRKVVMGRAQRGLFAGKHIQFGNQISEDGGNKSKRNWKPNVQEKRLFSYILDRHIRVKVTTHAIRCIDKAGGIDEYLLKTPYQKMDTEMGLFWKAKIEKKYEDLGNSDVVFFSPEDEEKFAQGFSDMKLSERDARKEFRRQLYSEFAKQKKAAEGKARVSYILATSDTAPGKLIANR
;
A
#
# COMPACT_ATOMS: atom_id res chain seq x y z
N MET A 1 -1.43 -9.02 13.27
CA MET A 1 -1.02 -10.42 13.55
C MET A 1 0.49 -10.65 13.40
N ALA A 2 1.34 -9.65 13.66
CA ALA A 2 2.76 -9.88 13.91
C ALA A 2 2.96 -9.79 15.42
N PHE A 3 3.79 -10.65 16.02
CA PHE A 3 4.21 -10.61 17.42
C PHE A 3 3.41 -11.41 18.46
N ARG A 4 3.28 -12.72 18.19
CA ARG A 4 3.65 -13.78 19.15
C ARG A 4 5.14 -14.16 19.08
N GLY A 5 5.93 -13.53 18.19
CA GLY A 5 7.30 -13.92 17.86
C GLY A 5 8.28 -13.94 19.03
N ARG A 6 8.26 -12.95 19.93
CA ARG A 6 9.16 -12.93 21.11
C ARG A 6 8.73 -13.93 22.17
N GLU A 7 7.43 -14.15 22.35
CA GLU A 7 6.90 -15.20 23.23
C GLU A 7 7.21 -16.60 22.68
N MET A 8 7.02 -16.80 21.37
CA MET A 8 7.40 -18.02 20.66
C MET A 8 8.90 -18.26 20.75
N MET A 9 9.71 -17.22 20.58
CA MET A 9 11.17 -17.30 20.65
C MET A 9 11.67 -17.51 22.07
N ASN A 10 11.07 -16.86 23.08
CA ASN A 10 11.33 -17.14 24.49
C ASN A 10 10.94 -18.58 24.85
N LYS A 11 9.85 -19.10 24.27
CA LYS A 11 9.39 -20.48 24.43
C LYS A 11 10.35 -21.47 23.75
N VAL A 12 10.86 -21.14 22.56
CA VAL A 12 11.93 -21.90 21.87
C VAL A 12 13.22 -21.88 22.69
N LEU A 13 13.64 -20.72 23.21
CA LEU A 13 14.84 -20.61 24.04
C LEU A 13 14.73 -21.35 25.38
N ARG A 14 13.52 -21.40 25.96
CA ARG A 14 13.24 -22.26 27.12
C ARG A 14 13.34 -23.75 26.77
N LYS A 15 12.93 -24.14 25.56
CA LYS A 15 12.98 -25.53 25.07
C LYS A 15 14.39 -25.98 24.66
N VAL A 16 15.18 -25.09 24.06
CA VAL A 16 16.55 -25.38 23.56
C VAL A 16 17.59 -25.31 24.69
N GLY A 17 17.20 -25.05 25.95
CA GLY A 17 18.13 -24.97 27.08
C GLY A 17 18.95 -23.68 27.06
N GLY A 18 18.29 -22.52 27.00
CA GLY A 18 18.94 -21.21 26.81
C GLY A 18 20.00 -20.79 27.84
N LYS A 19 20.18 -21.53 28.94
CA LYS A 19 21.24 -21.29 29.93
C LYS A 19 22.61 -21.82 29.47
N ASP A 20 22.66 -22.87 28.65
CA ASP A 20 23.90 -23.60 28.33
C ASP A 20 24.45 -23.32 26.92
N LEU A 21 23.85 -22.37 26.19
CA LEU A 21 24.34 -21.97 24.87
C LEU A 21 25.78 -21.39 24.96
N PRO A 22 26.67 -21.77 24.01
CA PRO A 22 27.98 -21.13 23.86
C PRO A 22 27.86 -19.61 23.75
N THR A 23 28.80 -18.88 24.38
CA THR A 23 28.77 -17.40 24.46
C THR A 23 28.67 -16.73 23.10
N ALA A 24 29.32 -17.28 22.07
CA ALA A 24 29.23 -16.81 20.69
C ALA A 24 27.80 -16.89 20.13
N ILE A 25 27.13 -18.03 20.34
CA ILE A 25 25.74 -18.26 19.88
C ILE A 25 24.77 -17.36 20.65
N LYS A 26 24.98 -17.20 21.97
CA LYS A 26 24.22 -16.24 22.79
C LYS A 26 24.35 -14.80 22.27
N GLY A 27 25.55 -14.39 21.87
CA GLY A 27 25.81 -13.08 21.28
C GLY A 27 25.11 -12.87 19.94
N ALA A 28 25.20 -13.84 19.03
CA ALA A 28 24.54 -13.81 17.72
C ALA A 28 23.01 -13.76 17.86
N LEU A 29 22.46 -14.59 18.75
CA LEU A 29 21.04 -14.60 19.06
C LEU A 29 20.56 -13.26 19.61
N LYS A 30 21.29 -12.66 20.56
CA LYS A 30 20.94 -11.35 21.13
C LYS A 30 20.87 -10.25 20.07
N LYS A 31 21.74 -10.31 19.05
CA LYS A 31 21.76 -9.34 17.95
C LYS A 31 20.56 -9.50 16.99
N ALA A 32 20.05 -10.71 16.84
CA ALA A 32 18.90 -11.04 16.01
C ALA A 32 17.56 -10.72 16.68
N ILE A 33 17.52 -10.66 18.01
CA ILE A 33 16.31 -10.35 18.78
C ILE A 33 16.17 -8.84 18.98
N PRO A 34 15.00 -8.23 18.70
CA PRO A 34 14.75 -6.84 19.06
C PRO A 34 14.65 -6.67 20.59
N ASP A 35 15.32 -5.66 21.13
CA ASP A 35 15.22 -5.30 22.54
C ASP A 35 13.97 -4.43 22.79
N ARG A 36 12.84 -5.03 23.18
CA ARG A 36 11.70 -4.26 23.72
C ARG A 36 12.06 -3.76 25.13
N LYS A 37 12.77 -2.64 25.21
CA LYS A 37 12.88 -1.82 26.44
C LYS A 37 12.13 -0.50 26.27
N VAL A 38 10.93 -0.59 25.71
CA VAL A 38 10.08 0.58 25.49
C VAL A 38 9.28 0.90 26.75
N VAL A 39 9.62 2.02 27.39
CA VAL A 39 8.93 2.49 28.60
C VAL A 39 7.63 3.23 28.27
N MET A 40 7.55 3.86 27.10
CA MET A 40 6.40 4.69 26.70
C MET A 40 5.59 4.06 25.57
N GLY A 41 4.28 3.88 25.77
CA GLY A 41 3.39 3.33 24.72
C GLY A 41 3.36 4.19 23.45
N ARG A 42 3.69 5.49 23.54
CA ARG A 42 3.84 6.36 22.36
C ARG A 42 5.00 5.91 21.45
N ALA A 43 6.09 5.36 21.99
CA ALA A 43 7.22 4.92 21.18
C ALA A 43 6.87 3.74 20.28
N GLN A 44 5.92 2.88 20.67
CA GLN A 44 5.50 1.74 19.83
C GLN A 44 4.85 2.18 18.52
N ARG A 45 4.30 3.41 18.47
CA ARG A 45 3.62 3.99 17.31
C ARG A 45 4.48 5.00 16.54
N GLY A 46 5.78 5.11 16.82
CA GLY A 46 6.63 6.11 16.17
C GLY A 46 8.12 5.76 16.22
N LEU A 47 8.93 6.60 15.58
CA LEU A 47 10.37 6.39 15.45
C LEU A 47 11.12 7.23 16.48
N PHE A 48 11.60 6.56 17.54
CA PHE A 48 12.23 7.24 18.67
C PHE A 48 13.75 7.02 18.78
N ALA A 49 14.31 6.07 18.01
CA ALA A 49 15.74 5.74 17.97
C ALA A 49 16.35 5.56 19.38
N GLY A 50 15.72 4.73 20.22
CA GLY A 50 16.17 4.44 21.59
C GLY A 50 16.01 5.58 22.60
N LYS A 51 15.46 6.74 22.21
CA LYS A 51 15.16 7.82 23.15
C LYS A 51 13.86 7.53 23.89
N HIS A 52 13.94 7.48 25.21
CA HIS A 52 12.81 7.28 26.11
C HIS A 52 12.70 8.40 27.14
N ILE A 53 11.56 8.43 27.84
CA ILE A 53 11.39 9.31 29.00
C ILE A 53 12.39 8.88 30.07
N GLN A 54 13.18 9.84 30.55
CA GLN A 54 14.04 9.62 31.69
C GLN A 54 13.30 10.08 32.95
N PHE A 55 13.37 9.24 33.99
CA PHE A 55 12.84 9.56 35.31
C PHE A 55 14.01 9.82 36.25
N GLY A 56 13.90 10.85 37.08
CA GLY A 56 14.90 11.15 38.09
C GLY A 56 14.46 12.29 38.99
N ASN A 57 15.42 12.92 39.63
CA ASN A 57 15.17 14.01 40.57
C ASN A 57 15.84 15.29 40.06
N GLN A 58 15.18 16.41 40.27
CA GLN A 58 15.80 17.73 40.27
C GLN A 58 16.33 17.97 41.69
N ILE A 59 17.60 18.36 41.80
CA ILE A 59 18.29 18.64 43.06
C ILE A 59 18.39 20.16 43.18
N SER A 60 17.98 20.74 44.31
CA SER A 60 18.19 22.16 44.56
C SER A 60 19.67 22.47 44.75
N GLU A 61 20.12 23.60 44.21
CA GLU A 61 21.53 24.03 44.26
C GLU A 61 22.04 24.20 45.70
N ASP A 62 21.29 24.90 46.55
CA ASP A 62 21.77 25.25 47.90
C ASP A 62 21.45 24.20 48.98
N GLY A 63 20.31 23.52 48.87
CA GLY A 63 19.76 22.68 49.95
C GLY A 63 19.78 21.17 49.70
N GLY A 64 20.27 20.71 48.54
CA GLY A 64 20.25 19.28 48.17
C GLY A 64 18.86 18.61 48.15
N ASN A 65 17.79 19.39 48.21
CA ASN A 65 16.41 18.90 48.23
C ASN A 65 16.09 18.22 46.90
N LYS A 66 15.49 17.03 46.97
CA LYS A 66 15.20 16.17 45.81
C LYS A 66 13.71 16.24 45.45
N SER A 67 13.39 16.81 44.30
CA SER A 67 12.04 16.80 43.75
C SER A 67 11.96 15.89 42.53
N LYS A 68 10.96 15.01 42.46
CA LYS A 68 10.78 14.09 41.32
C LYS A 68 10.48 14.87 40.04
N ARG A 69 11.15 14.53 38.95
CA ARG A 69 10.93 15.11 37.62
C ARG A 69 11.04 14.06 36.52
N ASN A 70 10.40 14.32 35.37
CA ASN A 70 10.59 13.56 34.14
C ASN A 70 11.16 14.45 33.03
N TRP A 71 12.03 13.87 32.19
CA TRP A 71 12.55 14.49 30.98
C TRP A 71 11.97 13.77 29.77
N LYS A 72 11.17 14.50 28.98
CA LYS A 72 10.53 13.97 27.78
C LYS A 72 11.42 14.22 26.56
N PRO A 73 11.53 13.25 25.62
CA PRO A 73 12.23 13.49 24.38
C PRO A 73 11.48 14.50 23.51
N ASN A 74 12.21 15.26 22.69
CA ASN A 74 11.63 16.16 21.71
C ASN A 74 11.07 15.35 20.52
N VAL A 75 9.74 15.33 20.37
CA VAL A 75 9.02 14.54 19.37
C VAL A 75 8.25 15.48 18.46
N GLN A 76 8.44 15.31 17.15
CA GLN A 76 7.82 16.10 16.11
C GLN A 76 7.05 15.20 15.15
N GLU A 77 5.91 15.65 14.64
CA GLU A 77 5.21 14.96 13.57
C GLU A 77 5.77 15.43 12.23
N LYS A 78 6.30 14.51 11.43
CA LYS A 78 6.91 14.81 10.13
C LYS A 78 6.40 13.87 9.04
N ARG A 79 6.38 14.39 7.82
CA ARG A 79 6.14 13.65 6.58
C ARG A 79 7.51 13.27 6.02
N LEU A 80 7.81 11.98 5.99
CA LEU A 80 9.04 11.45 5.40
C LEU A 80 8.70 10.77 4.09
N PHE A 81 9.46 11.02 3.04
CA PHE A 81 9.28 10.34 1.77
C PHE A 81 10.00 8.99 1.80
N SER A 82 9.31 7.93 1.39
CA SER A 82 9.88 6.59 1.20
C SER A 82 9.98 6.36 -0.30
N TYR A 83 11.20 6.12 -0.79
CA TYR A 83 11.48 5.91 -2.21
C TYR A 83 10.88 4.60 -2.71
N ILE A 84 10.95 3.54 -1.89
CA ILE A 84 10.51 2.20 -2.27
C ILE A 84 8.99 2.10 -2.32
N LEU A 85 8.32 2.83 -1.44
CA LEU A 85 6.86 2.86 -1.37
C LEU A 85 6.25 3.99 -2.22
N ASP A 86 7.10 4.81 -2.84
CA ASP A 86 6.76 6.01 -3.62
C ASP A 86 5.66 6.88 -2.96
N ARG A 87 5.79 7.08 -1.65
CA ARG A 87 4.77 7.78 -0.87
C ARG A 87 5.32 8.47 0.36
N HIS A 88 4.63 9.52 0.76
CA HIS A 88 4.90 10.21 2.02
C HIS A 88 4.27 9.46 3.19
N ILE A 89 5.08 9.20 4.23
CA ILE A 89 4.67 8.55 5.46
C ILE A 89 4.67 9.58 6.59
N ARG A 90 3.52 9.71 7.26
CA ARG A 90 3.38 10.57 8.45
C ARG A 90 3.75 9.79 9.70
N VAL A 91 4.75 10.27 10.42
CA VAL A 91 5.23 9.65 11.66
C VAL A 91 5.57 10.66 12.73
N LYS A 92 5.41 10.24 13.97
CA LYS A 92 5.99 10.91 15.13
C LYS A 92 7.43 10.44 15.28
N VAL A 93 8.36 11.37 15.14
CA VAL A 93 9.79 11.12 15.09
C VAL A 93 10.49 12.00 16.13
N THR A 94 11.49 11.46 16.82
CA THR A 94 12.34 12.29 17.67
C THR A 94 13.33 13.10 16.83
N THR A 95 13.76 14.27 17.30
CA THR A 95 14.79 15.05 16.60
C THR A 95 16.09 14.25 16.39
N HIS A 96 16.42 13.37 17.33
CA HIS A 96 17.54 12.44 17.18
C HIS A 96 17.33 11.45 16.02
N ALA A 97 16.13 10.87 15.90
CA ALA A 97 15.81 9.96 14.82
C ALA A 97 15.80 10.67 13.45
N ILE A 98 15.32 11.92 13.37
CA ILE A 98 15.41 12.73 12.13
C ILE A 98 16.87 12.85 11.69
N ARG A 99 17.77 13.27 12.59
CA ARG A 99 19.20 13.38 12.27
C ARG A 99 19.83 12.04 11.83
N CYS A 100 19.39 10.93 12.41
CA CYS A 100 19.86 9.60 12.01
C CYS A 100 19.34 9.19 10.63
N ILE A 101 18.11 9.57 10.28
CA ILE A 101 17.52 9.36 8.96
C ILE A 101 18.28 10.16 7.90
N ASP A 102 18.55 11.44 8.17
CA ASP A 102 19.33 12.30 7.28
C ASP A 102 20.74 11.75 7.07
N LYS A 103 21.39 11.29 8.14
CA LYS A 103 22.71 10.63 8.06
C LYS A 103 22.67 9.32 7.26
N ALA A 104 21.57 8.59 7.30
CA ALA A 104 21.43 7.33 6.57
C ALA A 104 21.16 7.55 5.07
N GLY A 105 20.64 8.71 4.68
CA GLY A 105 20.26 9.06 3.31
C GLY A 105 18.76 8.98 3.02
N GLY A 106 17.92 8.74 4.04
CA GLY A 106 16.49 8.53 3.87
C GLY A 106 15.91 7.55 4.89
N ILE A 107 14.58 7.45 4.91
CA ILE A 107 13.87 6.59 5.88
C ILE A 107 14.08 5.10 5.56
N ASP A 108 14.16 4.76 4.28
CA ASP A 108 14.26 3.37 3.83
C ASP A 108 15.66 2.83 4.16
N GLU A 109 16.70 3.60 3.84
CA GLU A 109 18.09 3.27 4.18
C GLU A 109 18.28 3.21 5.69
N TYR A 110 17.65 4.12 6.45
CA TYR A 110 17.68 4.08 7.90
C TYR A 110 17.10 2.78 8.45
N LEU A 111 15.95 2.33 7.94
CA LEU A 111 15.29 1.11 8.39
C LEU A 111 16.12 -0.14 8.05
N LEU A 112 16.73 -0.18 6.87
CA LEU A 112 17.60 -1.27 6.45
C LEU A 112 18.91 -1.34 7.27
N LYS A 113 19.61 -0.20 7.41
CA LYS A 113 20.90 -0.12 8.12
C LYS A 113 20.76 -0.36 9.62
N THR A 114 19.60 -0.05 10.19
CA THR A 114 19.41 -0.20 11.64
C THR A 114 19.24 -1.67 12.01
N PRO A 115 20.06 -2.21 12.93
CA PRO A 115 19.97 -3.61 13.32
C PRO A 115 18.70 -3.88 14.12
N TYR A 116 18.19 -5.11 14.05
CA TYR A 116 16.98 -5.56 14.75
C TYR A 116 17.01 -5.26 16.24
N GLN A 117 18.17 -5.41 16.89
CA GLN A 117 18.34 -5.12 18.31
C GLN A 117 18.05 -3.65 18.68
N LYS A 118 18.42 -2.68 17.82
CA LYS A 118 18.20 -1.24 18.06
C LYS A 118 16.79 -0.78 17.62
N MET A 119 16.02 -1.66 17.00
CA MET A 119 14.64 -1.40 16.63
C MET A 119 13.72 -1.76 17.79
N ASP A 120 13.51 -0.79 18.68
CA ASP A 120 12.64 -0.99 19.85
C ASP A 120 11.15 -0.95 19.48
N THR A 121 10.82 -0.38 18.32
CA THR A 121 9.46 -0.10 17.87
C THR A 121 8.87 -1.21 16.99
N GLU A 122 7.67 -1.67 17.32
CA GLU A 122 6.90 -2.66 16.53
C GLU A 122 6.59 -2.18 15.10
N MET A 123 6.16 -0.93 14.95
CA MET A 123 6.00 -0.28 13.63
C MET A 123 7.30 -0.32 12.81
N GLY A 124 8.45 -0.06 13.44
CA GLY A 124 9.75 -0.04 12.76
C GLY A 124 10.12 -1.42 12.21
N LEU A 125 9.89 -2.47 13.00
CA LEU A 125 10.08 -3.86 12.57
C LEU A 125 9.17 -4.23 11.40
N PHE A 126 7.89 -3.85 11.49
CA PHE A 126 6.92 -4.09 10.41
C PHE A 126 7.33 -3.42 9.11
N TRP A 127 7.79 -2.17 9.17
CA TRP A 127 8.23 -1.45 7.96
C TRP A 127 9.53 -1.99 7.41
N LYS A 128 10.47 -2.37 8.27
CA LYS A 128 11.70 -3.02 7.81
C LYS A 128 11.39 -4.29 7.01
N ALA A 129 10.57 -5.18 7.56
CA ALA A 129 10.17 -6.40 6.85
C ALA A 129 9.42 -6.11 5.54
N LYS A 130 8.55 -5.09 5.54
CA LYS A 130 7.84 -4.67 4.33
C LYS A 130 8.78 -4.14 3.25
N ILE A 131 9.80 -3.37 3.64
CA ILE A 131 10.81 -2.79 2.76
C ILE A 131 11.74 -3.89 2.22
N GLU A 132 12.22 -4.78 3.09
CA GLU A 132 13.05 -5.93 2.68
C GLU A 132 12.33 -6.78 1.63
N LYS A 133 11.05 -7.13 1.88
CA LYS A 133 10.24 -7.84 0.89
C LYS A 133 10.13 -7.09 -0.44
N LYS A 134 9.95 -5.77 -0.41
CA LYS A 134 9.87 -4.96 -1.62
C LYS A 134 11.20 -4.93 -2.38
N TYR A 135 12.34 -4.94 -1.69
CA TYR A 135 13.65 -5.09 -2.31
C TYR A 135 13.85 -6.47 -2.92
N GLU A 136 13.38 -7.53 -2.26
CA GLU A 136 13.40 -8.88 -2.84
C GLU A 136 12.53 -8.94 -4.10
N ASP A 137 11.33 -8.35 -4.06
CA ASP A 137 10.44 -8.26 -5.23
C ASP A 137 11.10 -7.46 -6.38
N LEU A 138 11.80 -6.37 -6.07
CA LEU A 138 12.57 -5.56 -7.04
C LEU A 138 13.85 -6.25 -7.53
N GLY A 139 14.46 -7.09 -6.71
CA GLY A 139 15.64 -7.87 -7.09
C GLY A 139 15.29 -9.06 -7.98
N ASN A 140 14.11 -9.64 -7.76
CA ASN A 140 13.55 -10.71 -8.59
C ASN A 140 12.83 -10.20 -9.83
N SER A 141 12.52 -8.90 -9.91
CA SER A 141 12.11 -8.33 -11.17
C SER A 141 13.33 -8.32 -12.07
N ASP A 142 13.33 -9.20 -13.06
CA ASP A 142 14.28 -9.15 -14.17
C ASP A 142 14.17 -7.74 -14.77
N VAL A 143 15.16 -6.90 -14.49
CA VAL A 143 15.37 -5.68 -15.27
C VAL A 143 15.87 -6.19 -16.61
N VAL A 144 14.93 -6.64 -17.45
CA VAL A 144 15.22 -7.08 -18.80
C VAL A 144 15.71 -5.82 -19.51
N PHE A 145 17.02 -5.74 -19.69
CA PHE A 145 17.58 -4.83 -20.66
C PHE A 145 17.12 -5.36 -22.01
N PHE A 146 15.99 -4.84 -22.49
CA PHE A 146 15.42 -5.28 -23.75
C PHE A 146 16.47 -5.00 -24.84
N SER A 147 16.76 -6.02 -25.66
CA SER A 147 17.52 -5.78 -26.88
C SER A 147 16.72 -4.80 -27.75
N PRO A 148 17.35 -3.88 -28.51
CA PRO A 148 16.62 -2.97 -29.41
C PRO A 148 15.62 -3.70 -30.32
N GLU A 149 15.94 -4.93 -30.74
CA GLU A 149 15.05 -5.77 -31.53
C GLU A 149 13.78 -6.20 -30.77
N ASP A 150 13.89 -6.43 -29.47
CA ASP A 150 12.75 -6.84 -28.65
C ASP A 150 11.86 -5.63 -28.36
N GLU A 151 12.44 -4.45 -28.14
CA GLU A 151 11.70 -3.18 -28.02
C GLU A 151 10.85 -2.89 -29.27
N GLU A 152 11.40 -3.11 -30.46
CA GLU A 152 10.68 -2.93 -31.73
C GLU A 152 9.53 -3.95 -31.89
N LYS A 153 9.75 -5.21 -31.51
CA LYS A 153 8.70 -6.25 -31.51
C LYS A 153 7.57 -5.90 -30.55
N PHE A 154 7.89 -5.38 -29.36
CA PHE A 154 6.86 -4.91 -28.42
C PHE A 154 6.11 -3.71 -28.98
N ALA A 155 6.79 -2.74 -29.60
CA ALA A 155 6.16 -1.57 -30.20
C ALA A 155 5.20 -1.94 -31.35
N GLN A 156 5.59 -2.88 -32.19
CA GLN A 156 4.71 -3.45 -33.23
C GLN A 156 3.52 -4.17 -32.61
N GLY A 157 3.76 -5.04 -31.61
CA GLY A 157 2.69 -5.74 -30.89
C GLY A 157 1.66 -4.81 -30.23
N PHE A 158 2.10 -3.70 -29.63
CA PHE A 158 1.19 -2.70 -29.07
C PHE A 158 0.41 -1.92 -30.13
N SER A 159 1.00 -1.71 -31.31
CA SER A 159 0.33 -1.04 -32.43
C SER A 159 -0.77 -1.92 -33.02
N ASP A 160 -0.48 -3.21 -33.21
CA ASP A 160 -1.43 -4.20 -33.70
C ASP A 160 -2.59 -4.42 -32.71
N MET A 161 -2.28 -4.44 -31.40
CA MET A 161 -3.31 -4.50 -30.35
C MET A 161 -4.25 -3.28 -30.38
N LYS A 162 -3.70 -2.06 -30.57
CA LYS A 162 -4.53 -0.85 -30.70
C LYS A 162 -5.39 -0.87 -31.96
N LEU A 163 -4.87 -1.42 -33.06
CA LEU A 163 -5.64 -1.58 -34.31
C LEU A 163 -6.77 -2.58 -34.12
N SER A 164 -6.52 -3.73 -33.47
CA SER A 164 -7.55 -4.73 -33.20
C SER A 164 -8.62 -4.23 -32.22
N GLU A 165 -8.27 -3.52 -31.16
CA GLU A 165 -9.23 -2.85 -30.28
C GLU A 165 -10.07 -1.79 -31.02
N ARG A 166 -9.44 -1.07 -31.95
CA ARG A 166 -10.11 -0.06 -32.77
C ARG A 166 -11.08 -0.71 -33.76
N ASP A 167 -10.72 -1.83 -34.36
CA ASP A 167 -11.56 -2.57 -35.29
C ASP A 167 -12.70 -3.29 -34.57
N ALA A 168 -12.46 -3.90 -33.40
CA ALA A 168 -13.52 -4.40 -32.53
C ALA A 168 -14.52 -3.31 -32.14
N ARG A 169 -14.05 -2.08 -31.84
CA ARG A 169 -14.93 -0.92 -31.61
C ARG A 169 -15.71 -0.49 -32.85
N LYS A 170 -15.15 -0.62 -34.05
CA LYS A 170 -15.87 -0.33 -35.31
C LYS A 170 -16.92 -1.41 -35.60
N GLU A 171 -16.58 -2.67 -35.40
CA GLU A 171 -17.47 -3.82 -35.59
C GLU A 171 -18.64 -3.77 -34.61
N PHE A 172 -18.37 -3.48 -33.34
CA PHE A 172 -19.42 -3.26 -32.33
C PHE A 172 -20.35 -2.11 -32.72
N ARG A 173 -19.81 -0.99 -33.23
CA ARG A 173 -20.63 0.11 -33.78
C ARG A 173 -21.46 -0.34 -34.98
N ARG A 174 -20.89 -1.08 -35.93
CA ARG A 174 -21.61 -1.62 -37.10
C ARG A 174 -22.75 -2.54 -36.67
N GLN A 175 -22.50 -3.44 -35.71
CA GLN A 175 -23.51 -4.34 -35.16
C GLN A 175 -24.63 -3.54 -34.51
N LEU A 176 -24.31 -2.57 -33.65
CA LEU A 176 -25.29 -1.66 -33.04
C LEU A 176 -26.13 -0.94 -34.09
N TYR A 177 -25.52 -0.32 -35.11
CA TYR A 177 -26.27 0.37 -36.16
C TYR A 177 -27.15 -0.58 -36.98
N SER A 178 -26.71 -1.82 -37.23
CA SER A 178 -27.52 -2.83 -37.92
C SER A 178 -28.73 -3.26 -37.09
N GLU A 179 -28.55 -3.43 -35.78
CA GLU A 179 -29.61 -3.78 -34.84
C GLU A 179 -30.60 -2.62 -34.67
N PHE A 180 -30.13 -1.38 -34.57
CA PHE A 180 -30.97 -0.18 -34.57
C PHE A 180 -31.80 -0.05 -35.86
N ALA A 181 -31.21 -0.35 -37.02
CA ALA A 181 -31.93 -0.32 -38.31
C ALA A 181 -33.01 -1.42 -38.40
N LYS A 182 -32.74 -2.63 -37.88
CA LYS A 182 -33.73 -3.72 -37.78
C LYS A 182 -34.89 -3.33 -36.88
N GLN A 183 -34.60 -2.76 -35.71
CA GLN A 183 -35.63 -2.28 -34.78
C GLN A 183 -36.48 -1.17 -35.39
N LYS A 184 -35.85 -0.20 -36.09
CA LYS A 184 -36.58 0.87 -36.79
C LYS A 184 -37.50 0.32 -37.89
N LYS A 185 -37.03 -0.62 -38.72
CA LYS A 185 -37.87 -1.29 -39.72
C LYS A 185 -39.02 -2.08 -39.09
N ALA A 186 -38.78 -2.76 -37.97
CA ALA A 186 -39.82 -3.46 -37.22
C ALA A 186 -40.86 -2.50 -36.62
N ALA A 187 -40.43 -1.33 -36.13
CA ALA A 187 -41.30 -0.28 -35.62
C ALA A 187 -42.10 0.41 -36.74
N GLU A 188 -41.49 0.70 -37.88
CA GLU A 188 -42.17 1.23 -39.08
C GLU A 188 -43.16 0.21 -39.66
N GLY A 189 -42.80 -1.08 -39.66
CA GLY A 189 -43.71 -2.17 -40.05
C GLY A 189 -44.91 -2.26 -39.10
N LYS A 190 -44.68 -2.19 -37.77
CA LYS A 190 -45.75 -2.13 -36.77
C LYS A 190 -46.62 -0.87 -36.92
N ALA A 191 -46.02 0.28 -37.18
CA ALA A 191 -46.72 1.55 -37.41
C ALA A 191 -47.57 1.53 -38.69
N ARG A 192 -47.07 0.90 -39.76
CA ARG A 192 -47.81 0.68 -41.01
C ARG A 192 -48.97 -0.29 -40.82
N VAL A 193 -48.76 -1.40 -40.12
CA VAL A 193 -49.83 -2.35 -39.78
C VAL A 193 -50.89 -1.67 -38.90
N SER A 194 -50.50 -0.87 -37.91
CA SER A 194 -51.46 -0.10 -37.10
C SER A 194 -52.19 0.97 -37.90
N TYR A 195 -51.55 1.61 -38.88
CA TYR A 195 -52.19 2.61 -39.75
C TYR A 195 -53.21 1.94 -40.69
N ILE A 196 -52.86 0.78 -41.27
CA ILE A 196 -53.78 0.00 -42.12
C ILE A 196 -55.01 -0.46 -41.32
N LEU A 197 -54.81 -0.98 -40.10
CA LEU A 197 -55.89 -1.39 -39.21
C LEU A 197 -56.77 -0.20 -38.76
N ALA A 198 -56.18 0.97 -38.51
CA ALA A 198 -56.94 2.18 -38.18
C ALA A 198 -57.76 2.71 -39.38
N THR A 199 -57.24 2.57 -40.61
CA THR A 199 -57.97 2.99 -41.83
C THR A 199 -59.09 2.03 -42.25
N SER A 200 -59.04 0.75 -41.86
CA SER A 200 -60.14 -0.19 -42.10
C SER A 200 -61.35 0.02 -41.18
N ASP A 201 -61.17 0.70 -40.05
CA ASP A 201 -62.24 0.98 -39.08
C ASP A 201 -62.93 2.35 -39.31
N THR A 202 -62.36 3.23 -40.14
CA THR A 202 -62.97 4.51 -40.56
C THR A 202 -63.55 4.45 -41.97
N ALA A 203 -64.60 3.66 -42.16
CA ALA A 203 -65.57 3.86 -43.25
C ALA A 203 -66.96 4.11 -42.63
N PRO A 204 -67.40 5.37 -42.48
CA PRO A 204 -68.70 5.67 -41.90
C PRO A 204 -69.85 5.57 -42.92
N GLY A 205 -70.89 4.81 -42.57
CA GLY A 205 -72.27 5.24 -42.82
C GLY A 205 -73.01 4.68 -44.04
N LYS A 206 -74.04 3.87 -43.74
CA LYS A 206 -75.24 3.66 -44.57
C LYS A 206 -76.02 4.97 -44.78
N LEU A 207 -76.72 5.14 -45.92
CA LEU A 207 -78.01 5.85 -46.15
C LEU A 207 -78.35 5.70 -47.67
N ILE A 208 -79.34 4.88 -48.07
CA ILE A 208 -80.76 5.17 -48.39
C ILE A 208 -80.97 6.22 -49.51
N ALA A 209 -81.92 5.91 -50.42
CA ALA A 209 -82.20 6.52 -51.73
C ALA A 209 -82.77 7.96 -51.75
N ASN A 210 -82.42 8.67 -52.84
CA ASN A 210 -83.02 9.81 -53.59
C ASN A 210 -84.05 10.75 -52.93
N ARG A 211 -83.68 12.03 -52.75
CA ARG A 211 -84.28 13.25 -53.34
C ARG A 211 -83.38 14.45 -53.04
#